data_AF-A0A7S1AVT0-F1
#
_entry.id   AF-A0A7S1AVT0-F1
#
_cell.length_a   1.000
_cell.length_b   1.000
_cell.length_c   1.000
_cell.angle_alpha   90.00
_cell.angle_beta   90.00
_cell.angle_gamma   90.00
#
_symmetry.space_group_name_H-M   'P 1'
#
loop_
_entity.id
_entity.type
_entity.pdbx_description
1 polymer ?
#
loop_
_entity_poly.entity_id
_entity_poly.type
_entity_poly.pdbx_seq_one_letter_code
_entity_poly.pdbx_strand_id
1 'polypeptide(L)'
;RIQLVTMIKYRSRTLRCSYTDPKWIKTMIRMRCFREAFFIASCGAGVAFLLWCAHVWTPVSLEQITKVFSTSAYSALLWFLATLIVFRTSHSYSRFWEGTTLVYQMTGHLTDMTHVALGFTRYGTADQQRKDQFKHTFARLISLLHALILADLEGDEKETISKALEYELLDVQSLDTKSLLFIRRVALNREHLPILIFQWLHNLIVDNIST
;
A
#
# COMPACT_ATOMS: atom_id res chain seq x y z
N ARG A 1 -1.46 29.26 20.31
CA ARG A 1 -2.64 28.38 20.33
C ARG A 1 -2.43 27.34 19.23
N ILE A 2 -1.91 26.17 19.58
CA ILE A 2 -1.49 25.13 18.63
C ILE A 2 -2.75 24.34 18.28
N GLN A 3 -3.22 24.45 17.04
CA GLN A 3 -4.35 23.63 16.58
C GLN A 3 -3.86 22.19 16.43
N LEU A 4 -4.48 21.32 17.23
CA LEU A 4 -4.39 19.88 17.15
C LEU A 4 -4.62 19.44 15.70
N VAL A 5 -3.59 18.83 15.11
CA VAL A 5 -3.70 18.01 13.89
C VAL A 5 -4.83 17.02 14.12
N THR A 6 -5.96 17.24 13.45
CA THR A 6 -7.07 16.30 13.44
C THR A 6 -6.61 15.10 12.65
N MET A 7 -6.08 14.13 13.40
CA MET A 7 -5.75 12.79 12.97
C MET A 7 -6.85 12.28 12.02
N ILE A 8 -6.44 11.90 10.81
CA ILE A 8 -7.29 11.28 9.81
C ILE A 8 -8.05 10.16 10.49
N LYS A 9 -9.35 10.40 10.71
CA LYS A 9 -10.28 9.40 11.22
C LYS A 9 -10.46 8.43 10.07
N TYR A 10 -9.60 7.41 9.99
CA TYR A 10 -9.88 6.26 9.17
C TYR A 10 -11.29 5.83 9.50
N ARG A 11 -12.17 5.84 8.49
CA ARG A 11 -13.49 5.21 8.58
C ARG A 11 -13.20 3.73 8.77
N SER A 12 -13.01 3.36 10.02
CA SER A 12 -12.87 2.01 10.52
C SER A 12 -14.14 1.29 10.10
N ARG A 13 -14.11 0.68 8.92
CA ARG A 13 -14.84 -0.56 8.66
C ARG A 13 -14.24 -1.56 9.62
N THR A 14 -14.68 -1.47 10.87
CA THR A 14 -14.64 -2.50 11.89
C THR A 14 -13.45 -3.44 11.72
N LEU A 15 -12.25 -2.93 12.02
CA LEU A 15 -11.14 -3.72 12.57
C LEU A 15 -11.50 -4.16 14.00
N ARG A 16 -12.75 -4.59 14.20
CA ARG A 16 -13.10 -5.41 15.35
C ARG A 16 -12.48 -6.75 15.00
N CYS A 17 -11.49 -7.18 15.78
CA CYS A 17 -10.90 -8.52 15.73
C CYS A 17 -12.01 -9.55 15.54
N SER A 18 -12.28 -9.90 14.30
CA SER A 18 -13.28 -10.88 13.91
C SER A 18 -12.47 -12.06 13.39
N TYR A 19 -11.82 -12.73 14.34
CA TYR A 19 -11.28 -14.08 14.14
C TYR A 19 -12.38 -15.09 13.77
N THR A 20 -13.65 -14.67 13.76
CA THR A 20 -14.83 -15.47 13.45
C THR A 20 -15.45 -15.20 12.08
N ASP A 21 -14.99 -14.21 11.30
CA ASP A 21 -15.56 -13.94 9.97
C ASP A 21 -14.83 -14.79 8.90
N PRO A 22 -15.50 -15.74 8.20
CA PRO A 22 -14.87 -16.62 7.21
C PRO A 22 -14.23 -15.87 6.03
N LYS A 23 -14.54 -14.57 5.88
CA LYS A 23 -13.90 -13.68 4.91
C LYS A 23 -12.41 -13.48 5.18
N TRP A 24 -11.97 -13.47 6.44
CA TRP A 24 -10.54 -13.32 6.78
C TRP A 24 -9.71 -14.51 6.31
N ILE A 25 -10.26 -15.73 6.40
CA ILE A 25 -9.62 -16.95 5.89
C ILE A 25 -9.45 -16.86 4.37
N LYS A 26 -10.47 -16.38 3.66
CA LYS A 26 -10.40 -16.16 2.21
C LYS A 26 -9.34 -15.12 1.84
N THR A 27 -9.20 -14.06 2.63
CA THR A 27 -8.17 -13.03 2.41
C THR A 27 -6.77 -13.54 2.75
N MET A 28 -6.60 -14.31 3.83
CA MET A 28 -5.32 -14.95 4.17
C MET A 28 -4.87 -15.95 3.09
N ILE A 29 -5.78 -16.79 2.58
CA ILE A 29 -5.47 -17.74 1.51
C ILE A 29 -5.13 -17.02 0.19
N ARG A 30 -5.66 -15.82 -0.02
CA ARG A 30 -5.31 -14.98 -1.18
C ARG A 30 -3.89 -14.39 -1.08
N MET A 31 -3.32 -14.28 0.12
CA MET A 31 -1.95 -13.77 0.28
C MET A 31 -0.94 -14.77 -0.27
N ARG A 32 -0.16 -14.33 -1.27
CA ARG A 32 0.84 -15.16 -1.96
C ARG A 32 1.86 -15.76 -0.98
N CYS A 33 2.31 -14.99 0.01
CA CYS A 33 3.25 -15.45 1.04
C CYS A 33 2.70 -16.60 1.88
N PHE A 34 1.40 -16.57 2.22
CA PHE A 34 0.76 -17.61 3.01
C PHE A 34 0.64 -18.91 2.19
N ARG A 35 0.30 -18.79 0.91
CA ARG A 35 0.20 -19.94 -0.01
C ARG A 35 1.52 -20.68 -0.13
N GLU A 36 2.63 -19.98 -0.38
CA GLU A 36 3.94 -20.61 -0.51
C GLU A 36 4.40 -21.26 0.80
N ALA A 37 4.20 -20.60 1.94
CA ALA A 37 4.54 -21.16 3.26
C ALA A 37 3.73 -22.43 3.58
N PHE A 38 2.44 -22.43 3.24
CA PHE A 38 1.57 -23.59 3.44
C PHE A 38 2.00 -24.80 2.61
N PHE A 39 2.41 -24.60 1.35
CA PHE A 39 2.93 -25.68 0.52
C PHE A 39 4.19 -26.31 1.12
N ILE A 40 5.13 -25.49 1.58
CA ILE A 40 6.38 -25.98 2.19
C ILE A 40 6.07 -26.73 3.50
N ALA A 41 5.20 -26.18 4.35
CA ALA A 41 4.80 -26.81 5.61
C ALA A 41 4.06 -28.14 5.38
N SER A 42 3.18 -28.19 4.37
CA SER A 42 2.46 -29.41 4.00
C SER A 42 3.40 -30.51 3.51
N CYS A 43 4.41 -30.17 2.71
CA CYS A 43 5.43 -31.15 2.30
C CYS A 43 6.21 -31.70 3.49
N GLY A 44 6.60 -30.84 4.43
CA GLY A 44 7.30 -31.26 5.66
C GLY A 44 6.43 -32.18 6.54
N ALA A 45 5.15 -31.82 6.74
CA ALA A 45 4.20 -32.65 7.48
C ALA A 45 3.97 -34.01 6.81
N GLY A 46 3.92 -34.05 5.47
CA GLY A 46 3.80 -35.29 4.70
C GLY A 46 5.00 -36.24 4.92
N VAL A 47 6.22 -35.72 4.87
CA VAL A 47 7.43 -36.52 5.14
C VAL A 47 7.43 -37.05 6.59
N ALA A 48 7.06 -36.21 7.56
CA ALA A 48 6.96 -36.62 8.96
C ALA A 48 5.89 -37.72 9.16
N PHE A 49 4.75 -37.61 8.50
CA PHE A 49 3.69 -38.61 8.55
C PHE A 49 4.11 -39.93 7.91
N LEU A 50 4.80 -39.90 6.77
CA LEU A 50 5.35 -41.11 6.13
C LEU A 50 6.36 -41.84 7.04
N LEU A 51 7.22 -41.09 7.73
CA LEU A 51 8.15 -41.65 8.70
C LEU A 51 7.41 -42.27 9.90
N TRP A 52 6.34 -41.63 10.38
CA TRP A 52 5.49 -42.17 11.45
C TRP A 52 4.78 -43.47 11.02
N CYS A 53 4.21 -43.52 9.81
CA CYS A 53 3.59 -44.72 9.27
C CYS A 53 4.59 -45.87 9.08
N ALA A 54 5.80 -45.56 8.59
CA ALA A 54 6.88 -46.55 8.44
C ALA A 54 7.32 -47.14 9.79
N HIS A 55 7.32 -46.32 10.85
CA HIS A 55 7.62 -46.77 12.21
C HIS A 55 6.52 -47.67 12.79
N VAL A 56 5.24 -47.38 12.53
CA VAL A 56 4.13 -48.24 12.99
C VAL A 56 4.20 -49.63 12.35
N TRP A 57 4.68 -49.73 11.12
CA TRP A 57 4.76 -50.98 10.36
C TRP A 57 6.03 -51.80 10.58
N THR A 58 7.10 -51.22 11.15
CA THR A 58 8.38 -51.92 11.35
C THR A 58 8.90 -51.76 12.78
N PRO A 59 9.28 -52.83 13.51
CA PRO A 59 9.87 -52.73 14.85
C PRO A 59 11.36 -52.34 14.77
N VAL A 60 11.68 -51.28 14.00
CA VAL A 60 13.03 -50.72 13.91
C VAL A 60 13.26 -49.78 15.09
N SER A 61 14.31 -50.02 15.86
CA SER A 61 14.64 -49.27 17.08
C SER A 61 15.03 -47.82 16.77
N LEU A 62 14.28 -46.88 17.36
CA LEU A 62 14.45 -45.41 17.27
C LEU A 62 15.86 -44.91 17.59
N GLU A 63 16.68 -45.69 18.29
CA GLU A 63 18.06 -45.32 18.66
C GLU A 63 19.00 -45.13 17.47
N GLN A 64 18.79 -45.82 16.34
CA GLN A 64 19.66 -45.68 15.17
C GLN A 64 19.35 -44.41 14.36
N ILE A 65 18.07 -44.02 14.24
CA ILE A 65 17.65 -42.82 13.49
C ILE A 65 17.97 -41.55 14.29
N THR A 66 17.78 -41.58 15.61
CA THR A 66 18.15 -40.47 16.50
C THR A 66 19.67 -40.28 16.63
N LYS A 67 20.47 -41.34 16.46
CA LYS A 67 21.94 -41.22 16.34
C LYS A 67 22.40 -40.50 15.07
N VAL A 68 21.63 -40.55 13.98
CA VAL A 68 21.94 -39.85 12.72
C VAL A 68 21.71 -38.34 12.84
N PHE A 69 20.69 -37.93 13.61
CA PHE A 69 20.46 -36.52 13.94
C PHE A 69 21.12 -36.16 15.27
N SER A 70 22.40 -35.75 15.22
CA SER A 70 23.05 -35.21 16.41
C SER A 70 22.26 -34.00 16.92
N THR A 71 21.87 -34.04 18.20
CA THR A 71 21.14 -32.94 18.88
C THR A 71 21.85 -31.60 18.71
N SER A 72 23.18 -31.61 18.58
CA SER A 72 24.03 -30.46 18.31
C SER A 72 23.88 -29.88 16.90
N ALA A 73 23.73 -30.72 15.86
CA ALA A 73 23.51 -30.23 14.51
C ALA A 73 22.12 -29.62 14.35
N TYR A 74 21.10 -30.24 14.97
CA TYR A 74 19.74 -29.70 14.95
C TYR A 74 19.64 -28.35 15.69
N SER A 75 20.28 -28.22 16.86
CA SER A 75 20.28 -26.96 17.61
C SER A 75 21.03 -25.85 16.86
N ALA A 76 22.16 -26.16 16.20
CA ALA A 76 22.88 -25.21 15.36
C ALA A 76 22.05 -24.75 14.15
N LEU A 77 21.33 -25.67 13.49
CA LEU A 77 20.43 -25.35 12.38
C LEU A 77 19.25 -24.47 12.84
N LEU A 78 18.63 -24.79 13.98
CA LEU A 78 17.56 -23.97 14.54
C LEU A 78 18.05 -22.57 14.92
N TRP A 79 19.25 -22.47 15.50
CA TRP A 79 19.86 -21.18 15.82
C TRP A 79 20.09 -20.33 14.56
N PHE A 80 20.62 -20.94 13.49
CA PHE A 80 20.81 -20.26 12.21
C PHE A 80 19.47 -19.84 11.59
N LEU A 81 18.46 -20.72 11.60
CA LEU A 81 17.14 -20.44 11.06
C LEU A 81 16.44 -19.32 11.84
N ALA A 82 16.51 -19.35 13.18
CA ALA A 82 15.97 -18.30 14.04
C ALA A 82 16.64 -16.95 13.73
N THR A 83 17.97 -16.96 13.61
CA THR A 83 18.74 -15.77 13.25
C THR A 83 18.34 -15.22 11.88
N LEU A 84 18.19 -16.09 10.87
CA LEU A 84 17.76 -15.70 9.52
C LEU A 84 16.34 -15.11 9.51
N ILE A 85 15.42 -15.70 10.27
CA ILE A 85 14.05 -15.19 10.41
C ILE A 85 14.06 -13.80 11.03
N VAL A 86 14.84 -13.58 12.10
CA VAL A 86 14.96 -12.27 12.75
C VAL A 86 15.53 -11.24 11.78
N PHE A 87 16.61 -11.55 11.06
CA PHE A 87 17.20 -10.62 10.09
C PHE A 87 16.24 -10.28 8.95
N ARG A 88 15.57 -11.28 8.37
CA ARG A 88 14.60 -11.07 7.28
C ARG A 88 13.40 -10.23 7.74
N THR A 89 12.91 -10.49 8.95
CA THR A 89 11.78 -9.74 9.52
C THR A 89 12.20 -8.32 9.84
N SER A 90 13.38 -8.11 10.43
CA SER A 90 13.92 -6.78 10.73
C SER A 90 14.09 -5.94 9.46
N HIS A 91 14.64 -6.51 8.40
CA HIS A 91 14.81 -5.81 7.13
C HIS A 91 13.47 -5.48 6.45
N SER A 92 12.50 -6.39 6.49
CA SER A 92 11.15 -6.16 5.94
C SER A 92 10.40 -5.08 6.74
N TYR A 93 10.55 -5.10 8.07
CA TYR A 93 9.96 -4.11 8.97
C TYR A 93 10.55 -2.72 8.75
N SER A 94 11.87 -2.61 8.55
CA SER A 94 12.54 -1.35 8.22
C SER A 94 11.99 -0.75 6.93
N ARG A 95 11.87 -1.53 5.84
CA ARG A 95 11.28 -1.08 4.58
C ARG A 95 9.82 -0.66 4.72
N PHE A 96 9.05 -1.40 5.51
CA PHE A 96 7.65 -1.05 5.78
C PHE A 96 7.53 0.31 6.48
N TRP A 97 8.37 0.57 7.49
CA TRP A 97 8.38 1.84 8.20
C TRP A 97 8.87 3.00 7.35
N GLU A 98 9.89 2.77 6.53
CA GLU A 98 10.38 3.76 5.57
C GLU A 98 9.30 4.14 4.57
N GLY A 99 8.65 3.14 3.94
CA GLY A 99 7.55 3.38 3.00
C GLY A 99 6.37 4.11 3.65
N THR A 100 5.99 3.72 4.86
CA THR A 100 4.92 4.39 5.62
C THR A 100 5.28 5.85 5.91
N THR A 101 6.52 6.10 6.33
CA THR A 101 7.01 7.45 6.62
C THR A 101 6.99 8.34 5.38
N LEU A 102 7.43 7.82 4.24
CA LEU A 102 7.42 8.54 2.95
C LEU A 102 6.00 8.92 2.53
N VAL A 103 5.02 8.02 2.68
CA VAL A 103 3.61 8.32 2.37
C VAL A 103 3.04 9.41 3.28
N TYR A 104 3.38 9.39 4.57
CA TYR A 104 2.97 10.45 5.50
C TYR A 104 3.62 11.79 5.16
N GLN A 105 4.92 11.81 4.85
CA GLN A 105 5.62 13.02 4.42
C GLN A 105 5.02 13.59 3.15
N MET A 106 4.77 12.76 2.13
CA MET A 106 4.11 13.18 0.90
C MET A 106 2.73 13.80 1.15
N THR A 107 1.91 13.15 1.99
CA THR A 107 0.58 13.67 2.35
C THR A 107 0.67 15.02 3.07
N GLY A 108 1.67 15.18 3.95
CA GLY A 108 2.00 16.46 4.58
C GLY A 108 2.36 17.53 3.54
N HIS A 109 3.28 17.23 2.62
CA HIS A 109 3.68 18.16 1.57
C HIS A 109 2.53 18.58 0.65
N LEU A 110 1.65 17.66 0.27
CA LEU A 110 0.46 17.98 -0.54
C LEU A 110 -0.51 18.90 0.21
N THR A 111 -0.68 18.68 1.52
CA THR A 111 -1.55 19.50 2.38
C THR A 111 -0.97 20.90 2.55
N ASP A 112 0.33 21.01 2.85
CA ASP A 112 1.02 22.28 3.00
C ASP A 112 1.01 23.10 1.70
N MET A 113 1.29 22.46 0.57
CA MET A 113 1.20 23.10 -0.75
C MET A 113 -0.22 23.62 -1.01
N THR A 114 -1.24 22.86 -0.65
CA THR A 114 -2.64 23.28 -0.79
C THR A 114 -2.94 24.49 0.09
N HIS A 115 -2.52 24.49 1.35
CA HIS A 115 -2.72 25.62 2.24
C HIS A 115 -2.02 26.89 1.73
N VAL A 116 -0.78 26.77 1.27
CA VAL A 116 -0.01 27.90 0.73
C VAL A 116 -0.66 28.45 -0.55
N ALA A 117 -1.01 27.57 -1.50
CA ALA A 117 -1.67 27.97 -2.75
C ALA A 117 -3.00 28.68 -2.49
N LEU A 118 -3.87 28.10 -1.65
CA LEU A 118 -5.14 28.72 -1.27
C LEU A 118 -4.95 30.02 -0.48
N GLY A 119 -3.92 30.09 0.38
CA GLY A 119 -3.57 31.30 1.12
C GLY A 119 -3.22 32.48 0.20
N PHE A 120 -2.45 32.25 -0.87
CA PHE A 120 -2.10 33.29 -1.83
C PHE A 120 -3.29 33.83 -2.61
N THR A 121 -4.31 33.01 -2.89
CA THR A 121 -5.53 33.48 -3.59
C THR A 121 -6.27 34.59 -2.82
N ARG A 122 -6.06 34.71 -1.50
CA ARG A 122 -6.68 35.75 -0.67
C ARG A 122 -6.22 37.16 -1.04
N TYR A 123 -4.96 37.30 -1.46
CA TYR A 123 -4.35 38.60 -1.77
C TYR A 123 -4.39 38.94 -3.27
N GLY A 124 -4.88 38.04 -4.12
CA GLY A 124 -5.01 38.32 -5.56
C GLY A 124 -6.00 39.44 -5.84
N THR A 125 -5.76 40.21 -6.92
CA THR A 125 -6.67 41.26 -7.41
C THR A 125 -7.79 40.72 -8.29
N ALA A 126 -7.72 39.45 -8.70
CA ALA A 126 -8.71 38.80 -9.53
C ALA A 126 -10.12 38.76 -8.89
N ASP A 127 -11.12 38.66 -9.75
CA ASP A 127 -12.52 38.50 -9.36
C ASP A 127 -12.74 37.26 -8.48
N GLN A 128 -13.70 37.36 -7.57
CA GLN A 128 -13.99 36.32 -6.59
C GLN A 128 -14.41 35.01 -7.27
N GLN A 129 -15.17 35.08 -8.38
CA GLN A 129 -15.58 33.88 -9.12
C GLN A 129 -14.38 33.13 -9.71
N ARG A 130 -13.39 33.86 -10.25
CA ARG A 130 -12.15 33.26 -10.78
C ARG A 130 -11.30 32.63 -9.67
N LYS A 131 -11.19 33.31 -8.52
CA LYS A 131 -10.49 32.76 -7.35
C LYS A 131 -11.14 31.44 -6.91
N ASP A 132 -12.46 31.40 -6.80
CA ASP A 132 -13.14 30.20 -6.34
C ASP A 132 -13.05 29.06 -7.37
N GLN A 133 -13.12 29.37 -8.67
CA GLN A 133 -12.87 28.39 -9.73
C GLN A 133 -11.46 27.79 -9.67
N PHE A 134 -10.44 28.63 -9.44
CA PHE A 134 -9.06 28.16 -9.23
C PHE A 134 -8.96 27.25 -8.01
N LYS A 135 -9.47 27.67 -6.84
CA LYS A 135 -9.42 26.87 -5.60
C LYS A 135 -10.07 25.50 -5.77
N HIS A 136 -11.24 25.45 -6.40
CA HIS A 136 -11.94 24.19 -6.66
C HIS A 136 -11.15 23.28 -7.61
N THR A 137 -10.63 23.82 -8.71
CA THR A 137 -9.85 23.05 -9.68
C THR A 137 -8.56 22.53 -9.07
N PHE A 138 -7.87 23.36 -8.28
CA PHE A 138 -6.66 23.01 -7.57
C PHE A 138 -6.90 21.87 -6.56
N ALA A 139 -7.91 22.00 -5.69
CA ALA A 139 -8.23 20.99 -4.69
C ALA A 139 -8.60 19.63 -5.31
N ARG A 140 -9.33 19.65 -6.44
CA ARG A 140 -9.70 18.44 -7.20
C ARG A 140 -8.49 17.76 -7.83
N LEU A 141 -7.58 18.53 -8.44
CA LEU A 141 -6.34 17.98 -9.00
C LEU A 141 -5.44 17.36 -7.93
N ILE A 142 -5.36 17.96 -6.74
CA ILE A 142 -4.62 17.39 -5.59
C ILE A 142 -5.25 16.09 -5.10
N SER A 143 -6.58 16.05 -4.97
CA SER A 143 -7.29 14.84 -4.59
C SER A 143 -7.06 13.71 -5.59
N LEU A 144 -7.13 14.02 -6.89
CA LEU A 144 -6.86 13.07 -7.97
C LEU A 144 -5.40 12.59 -7.93
N LEU A 145 -4.43 13.49 -7.77
CA LEU A 145 -3.02 13.15 -7.66
C LEU A 145 -2.76 12.20 -6.48
N HIS A 146 -3.32 12.50 -5.31
CA HIS A 146 -3.17 11.69 -4.11
C HIS A 146 -3.73 10.27 -4.31
N ALA A 147 -4.94 10.17 -4.87
CA ALA A 147 -5.57 8.89 -5.17
C ALA A 147 -4.78 8.06 -6.20
N LEU A 148 -4.22 8.71 -7.21
CA LEU A 148 -3.39 8.04 -8.23
C LEU A 148 -2.09 7.49 -7.64
N ILE A 149 -1.43 8.25 -6.77
CA ILE A 149 -0.20 7.78 -6.11
C ILE A 149 -0.50 6.60 -5.19
N LEU A 150 -1.61 6.62 -4.45
CA LEU A 150 -2.02 5.51 -3.61
C LEU A 150 -2.37 4.26 -4.43
N ALA A 151 -3.08 4.43 -5.54
CA ALA A 151 -3.41 3.32 -6.43
C ALA A 151 -2.16 2.69 -7.07
N ASP A 152 -1.15 3.51 -7.40
CA ASP A 152 0.13 3.04 -7.92
C ASP A 152 0.92 2.28 -6.85
N LEU A 153 0.92 2.77 -5.61
CA LEU A 153 1.57 2.11 -4.47
C LEU A 153 0.91 0.76 -4.09
N GLU A 154 -0.39 0.60 -4.35
CA GLU A 154 -1.10 -0.67 -4.13
C GLU A 154 -0.63 -1.79 -5.09
N GLY A 155 0.04 -1.44 -6.19
CA GLY A 155 0.73 -2.39 -7.08
C GLY A 155 -0.19 -3.26 -7.93
N ASP A 156 -1.44 -2.87 -8.15
CA ASP A 156 -2.36 -3.61 -9.04
C ASP A 156 -2.27 -3.08 -10.48
N GLU A 157 -1.33 -3.66 -11.23
CA GLU A 157 -0.92 -3.25 -12.58
C GLU A 157 -2.04 -3.26 -13.64
N LYS A 158 -3.19 -3.87 -13.36
CA LYS A 158 -4.29 -4.03 -14.33
C LYS A 158 -5.43 -3.04 -14.12
N GLU A 159 -5.54 -2.40 -12.95
CA GLU A 159 -6.71 -1.59 -12.57
C GLU A 159 -6.37 -0.30 -11.80
N THR A 160 -5.17 0.26 -11.97
CA THR A 160 -4.72 1.47 -11.25
C THR A 160 -5.74 2.63 -11.32
N ILE A 161 -6.36 2.88 -12.48
CA ILE A 161 -7.37 3.96 -12.62
C ILE A 161 -8.69 3.58 -11.96
N SER A 162 -9.17 2.35 -12.17
CA SER A 162 -10.44 1.89 -11.62
C SER A 162 -10.40 1.95 -10.09
N LYS A 163 -9.27 1.52 -9.50
CA LYS A 163 -9.01 1.64 -8.06
C LYS A 163 -8.84 3.08 -7.60
N ALA A 164 -8.14 3.91 -8.38
CA ALA A 164 -8.02 5.33 -8.05
C ALA A 164 -9.41 5.99 -7.99
N LEU A 165 -10.32 5.62 -8.90
CA LEU A 165 -11.71 6.09 -8.94
C LEU A 165 -12.60 5.48 -7.85
N GLU A 166 -12.20 4.35 -7.26
CA GLU A 166 -12.87 3.76 -6.09
C GLU A 166 -12.56 4.52 -4.78
N TYR A 167 -11.45 5.28 -4.74
CA TYR A 167 -11.18 6.15 -3.61
C TYR A 167 -12.18 7.31 -3.54
N GLU A 168 -12.39 7.82 -2.32
CA GLU A 168 -13.25 8.99 -2.08
C GLU A 168 -12.58 10.24 -2.65
N LEU A 169 -12.87 10.52 -3.92
CA LEU A 169 -12.34 11.65 -4.67
C LEU A 169 -13.28 12.85 -4.58
N LEU A 170 -12.68 14.04 -4.50
CA LEU A 170 -13.40 15.30 -4.71
C LEU A 170 -13.79 15.43 -6.19
N ASP A 171 -15.04 15.08 -6.51
CA ASP A 171 -15.77 15.36 -7.75
C ASP A 171 -14.93 15.46 -9.04
N VAL A 172 -14.44 14.30 -9.50
CA VAL A 172 -13.63 14.18 -10.73
C VAL A 172 -14.42 14.51 -12.00
N GLN A 173 -15.75 14.37 -11.99
CA GLN A 173 -16.60 14.57 -13.18
C GLN A 173 -16.67 16.03 -13.64
N SER A 174 -16.27 16.95 -12.77
CA SER A 174 -16.19 18.38 -13.07
C SER A 174 -14.93 18.81 -13.84
N LEU A 175 -13.95 17.91 -14.01
CA LEU A 175 -12.81 18.15 -14.89
C LEU A 175 -13.27 18.13 -16.36
N ASP A 176 -12.58 18.89 -17.21
CA ASP A 176 -12.91 18.94 -18.65
C ASP A 176 -12.94 17.51 -19.23
N THR A 177 -14.00 17.21 -19.97
CA THR A 177 -14.23 15.87 -20.54
C THR A 177 -13.05 15.46 -21.43
N LYS A 178 -12.40 16.43 -22.11
CA LYS A 178 -11.19 16.18 -22.90
C LYS A 178 -10.02 15.73 -22.05
N SER A 179 -9.81 16.36 -20.88
CA SER A 179 -8.78 16.00 -19.93
C SER A 179 -9.00 14.60 -19.34
N LEU A 180 -10.26 14.24 -19.03
CA LEU A 180 -10.61 12.88 -18.57
C LEU A 180 -10.36 11.82 -19.65
N LEU A 181 -10.71 12.11 -20.91
CA LEU A 181 -10.42 11.23 -22.04
C LEU A 181 -8.91 11.09 -22.28
N PHE A 182 -8.15 12.17 -22.08
CA PHE A 182 -6.68 12.14 -22.17
C PHE A 182 -6.06 11.30 -21.05
N ILE A 183 -6.51 11.47 -19.81
CA ILE A 183 -6.11 10.63 -18.67
C ILE A 183 -6.37 9.16 -18.98
N ARG A 184 -7.58 8.83 -19.46
CA ARG A 184 -7.95 7.45 -19.80
C ARG A 184 -7.07 6.88 -20.92
N ARG A 185 -6.67 7.70 -21.90
CA ARG A 185 -5.79 7.30 -22.99
C ARG A 185 -4.35 7.08 -22.51
N VAL A 186 -3.80 7.99 -21.72
CA VAL A 186 -2.42 7.90 -21.21
C VAL A 186 -2.28 6.75 -20.24
N ALA A 187 -3.30 6.49 -19.43
CA ALA A 187 -3.27 5.40 -18.48
C ALA A 187 -3.29 4.00 -19.13
N LEU A 188 -3.69 3.88 -20.40
CA LEU A 188 -3.48 2.65 -21.17
C LEU A 188 -1.99 2.37 -21.43
N ASN A 189 -1.16 3.42 -21.50
CA ASN A 189 0.28 3.34 -21.73
C ASN A 189 1.12 3.29 -20.44
N ARG A 190 0.45 3.18 -19.27
CA ARG A 190 1.00 2.72 -17.98
C ARG A 190 2.16 3.50 -17.34
N GLU A 191 2.69 4.54 -17.98
CA GLU A 191 3.86 5.22 -17.44
C GLU A 191 3.53 6.66 -17.01
N HIS A 192 3.77 6.93 -15.73
CA HIS A 192 3.88 8.28 -15.14
C HIS A 192 2.60 9.14 -15.07
N LEU A 193 1.42 8.53 -14.91
CA LEU A 193 0.17 9.29 -14.73
C LEU A 193 0.21 10.29 -13.55
N PRO A 194 0.75 9.96 -12.36
CA PRO A 194 0.88 10.95 -11.28
C PRO A 194 1.72 12.18 -11.67
N ILE A 195 2.78 11.98 -12.44
CA ILE A 195 3.68 13.06 -12.90
C ILE A 195 2.95 14.00 -13.86
N LEU A 196 2.09 13.46 -14.73
CA LEU A 196 1.26 14.28 -15.62
C LEU A 196 0.34 15.22 -14.83
N ILE A 197 -0.36 14.70 -13.82
CA ILE A 197 -1.27 15.52 -12.98
C ILE A 197 -0.47 16.55 -12.19
N PHE A 198 0.73 16.20 -11.72
CA PHE A 198 1.63 17.13 -11.06
C PHE A 198 2.09 18.27 -11.98
N GLN A 199 2.35 17.97 -13.26
CA GLN A 199 2.66 19.00 -14.26
C GLN A 199 1.44 19.91 -14.53
N TRP A 200 0.23 19.34 -14.61
CA TRP A 200 -1.00 20.12 -14.79
C TRP A 200 -1.26 21.06 -13.62
N LEU A 201 -0.96 20.59 -12.40
CA LEU A 201 -1.04 21.42 -11.21
C LEU A 201 -0.09 22.62 -11.29
N HIS A 202 1.16 22.40 -11.70
CA HIS A 202 2.13 23.48 -11.89
C HIS A 202 1.69 24.46 -12.97
N ASN A 203 1.22 23.96 -14.11
CA ASN A 203 0.71 24.82 -15.18
C ASN A 203 -0.47 25.66 -14.69
N LEU A 204 -1.40 25.06 -13.93
CA LEU A 204 -2.53 25.77 -13.35
C LEU A 204 -2.08 26.89 -12.39
N ILE A 205 -1.05 26.66 -11.58
CA ILE A 205 -0.48 27.72 -10.73
C ILE A 205 0.10 28.84 -11.59
N VAL A 206 0.94 28.50 -12.57
CA VAL A 206 1.65 29.47 -13.43
C VAL A 206 0.66 30.32 -14.24
N ASP A 207 -0.34 29.69 -14.86
CA ASP A 207 -1.36 30.37 -15.66
C ASP A 207 -2.16 31.39 -14.84
N ASN A 208 -2.27 31.19 -13.52
CA ASN A 208 -3.03 32.06 -12.62
C ASN A 208 -2.15 33.06 -11.84
N ILE A 209 -0.81 33.06 -12.01
CA ILE A 209 0.09 34.05 -11.39
C ILE A 209 0.15 35.34 -12.22
N SER A 210 -0.03 35.27 -13.54
CA SER A 210 0.16 36.40 -14.47
C SER A 210 -1.10 37.20 -14.82
N THR A 211 -2.22 36.99 -14.13
CA THR A 211 -3.53 37.59 -14.45
C THR A 211 -4.19 38.22 -13.25
#